data_AF-A0A1G5X700-F1
#
_entry.id   AF-A0A1G5X700-F1
#
_cell.length_a   1.000
_cell.length_b   1.000
_cell.length_c   1.000
_cell.angle_alpha   90.00
_cell.angle_beta   90.00
_cell.angle_gamma   90.00
#
_symmetry.space_group_name_H-M   'P 1'
#
loop_
_entity.id
_entity.type
_entity.pdbx_description
1 polymer ?
#
loop_
_entity_poly.entity_id
_entity_poly.type
_entity_poly.pdbx_seq_one_letter_code
_entity_poly.pdbx_strand_id
1 'polypeptide(L)'
;MSSAAPYPSLIQALRSETAELHVALEKRLPFFSEQLDFDLYRRLMAAYYGFYQPLEQRLHVLALTPIGLDQSLRIKLPVLRADLTALGLEAAAIDALPTCQALPLIDSRAAALGVSYVLEGATLGGQILRRRVVEKLGLDASSGAAFLNVYGELTGRRWKDFLQYLDDRNLGEAQVFEVTRAAKATFSHFEHWLDSQKVLL
;
A
#
# COMPACT_ATOMS: atom_id res chain seq x y z
N MET A 1 18.99 -19.07 35.26
CA MET A 1 19.33 -18.50 33.93
C MET A 1 18.03 -18.30 33.19
N SER A 2 17.52 -17.08 33.15
CA SER A 2 16.22 -16.80 32.52
C SER A 2 16.40 -16.87 31.01
N SER A 3 15.87 -17.91 30.38
CA SER A 3 15.75 -18.00 28.93
C SER A 3 14.69 -17.00 28.51
N ALA A 4 15.11 -15.81 28.09
CA ALA A 4 14.22 -14.90 27.39
C ALA A 4 13.61 -15.65 26.20
N ALA A 5 12.28 -15.63 26.06
CA ALA A 5 11.62 -16.17 24.88
C ALA A 5 12.23 -15.52 23.64
N PRO A 6 12.47 -16.27 22.54
CA PRO A 6 13.00 -15.67 21.32
C PRO A 6 12.06 -14.54 20.89
N TYR A 7 12.59 -13.33 20.75
CA TYR A 7 11.82 -12.22 20.20
C TYR A 7 11.28 -12.64 18.83
N PRO A 8 10.00 -12.34 18.51
CA PRO A 8 9.44 -12.66 17.21
C PRO A 8 10.30 -12.00 16.12
N SER A 9 10.50 -12.69 15.00
CA SER A 9 11.20 -12.08 13.87
C SER A 9 10.47 -10.81 13.43
N LEU A 10 11.17 -9.86 12.80
CA LEU A 10 10.57 -8.62 12.33
C LEU A 10 9.29 -8.86 11.50
N ILE A 11 9.30 -9.89 10.66
CA ILE A 11 8.16 -10.30 9.84
C ILE A 11 7.00 -10.80 10.70
N GLN A 12 7.27 -11.59 11.74
CA GLN A 12 6.24 -12.07 12.67
C GLN A 12 5.62 -10.89 13.43
N ALA A 13 6.43 -9.97 13.92
CA ALA A 13 5.97 -8.75 14.59
C ALA A 13 5.08 -7.91 13.65
N LEU A 14 5.53 -7.64 12.42
CA LEU A 14 4.75 -6.92 11.41
C LEU A 14 3.41 -7.58 11.14
N ARG A 15 3.39 -8.89 10.89
CA ARG A 15 2.14 -9.64 10.64
C ARG A 15 1.19 -9.56 11.81
N SER A 16 1.68 -9.80 13.02
CA SER A 16 0.87 -9.77 14.25
C SER A 16 0.29 -8.38 14.49
N GLU A 17 1.13 -7.35 14.41
CA GLU A 17 0.76 -5.96 14.73
C GLU A 17 -0.17 -5.31 13.72
N THR A 18 -0.21 -5.79 12.47
CA THR A 18 -1.08 -5.24 11.42
C THR A 18 -2.26 -6.13 11.03
N ALA A 19 -2.40 -7.33 11.58
CA ALA A 19 -3.42 -8.30 11.17
C ALA A 19 -4.84 -7.74 11.32
N GLU A 20 -5.19 -7.21 12.49
CA GLU A 20 -6.52 -6.68 12.76
C GLU A 20 -6.84 -5.45 11.89
N LEU A 21 -5.87 -4.56 11.70
CA LEU A 21 -6.01 -3.37 10.86
C LEU A 21 -6.24 -3.74 9.39
N HIS A 22 -5.50 -4.73 8.88
CA HIS A 22 -5.70 -5.25 7.53
C HIS A 22 -7.11 -5.81 7.35
N VAL A 23 -7.55 -6.69 8.25
CA VAL A 23 -8.88 -7.31 8.20
C VAL A 23 -9.99 -6.27 8.34
N ALA A 24 -9.81 -5.27 9.21
CA ALA A 24 -10.77 -4.18 9.39
C ALA A 24 -10.92 -3.35 8.11
N LEU A 25 -9.81 -2.93 7.50
CA LEU A 25 -9.84 -2.17 6.26
C LEU A 25 -10.43 -3.00 5.10
N GLU A 26 -10.03 -4.26 4.95
CA GLU A 26 -10.50 -5.14 3.87
C GLU A 26 -12.03 -5.28 3.87
N LYS A 27 -12.65 -5.43 5.06
CA LYS A 27 -14.11 -5.52 5.20
C LYS A 27 -14.87 -4.28 4.73
N ARG A 28 -14.21 -3.11 4.77
CA ARG A 28 -14.79 -1.82 4.40
C ARG A 28 -14.54 -1.45 2.95
N LEU A 29 -13.65 -2.15 2.26
CA LEU A 29 -13.39 -1.89 0.84
C LEU A 29 -14.55 -2.42 -0.03
N PRO A 30 -14.97 -1.67 -1.06
CA PRO A 30 -16.15 -2.03 -1.84
C PRO A 30 -15.90 -3.16 -2.85
N PHE A 31 -14.69 -3.70 -2.97
CA PHE A 31 -14.34 -4.70 -4.01
C PHE A 31 -15.28 -5.92 -4.03
N PHE A 32 -15.74 -6.37 -2.87
CA PHE A 32 -16.67 -7.51 -2.77
C PHE A 32 -18.13 -7.11 -2.67
N SER A 33 -18.44 -5.82 -2.54
CA SER A 33 -19.79 -5.28 -2.42
C SER A 33 -20.56 -5.40 -3.74
N GLU A 34 -21.89 -5.55 -3.64
CA GLU A 34 -22.78 -5.41 -4.80
C GLU A 34 -22.89 -3.96 -5.28
N GLN A 35 -22.53 -3.00 -4.43
CA GLN A 35 -22.52 -1.57 -4.74
C GLN A 35 -21.32 -1.15 -5.59
N LEU A 36 -20.39 -2.07 -5.90
CA LEU A 36 -19.25 -1.75 -6.76
C LEU A 36 -19.71 -1.52 -8.21
N ASP A 37 -19.72 -0.26 -8.60
CA ASP A 37 -19.89 0.19 -9.98
C ASP A 37 -18.65 0.95 -10.48
N PHE A 38 -18.70 1.37 -11.75
CA PHE A 38 -17.59 2.07 -12.40
C PHE A 38 -17.26 3.41 -11.70
N ASP A 39 -18.27 4.15 -11.25
CA ASP A 39 -18.06 5.46 -10.61
C ASP A 39 -17.44 5.34 -9.22
N LEU A 40 -17.90 4.38 -8.41
CA LEU A 40 -17.29 4.05 -7.13
C LEU A 40 -15.85 3.56 -7.32
N TYR A 41 -15.60 2.71 -8.30
CA TYR A 41 -14.24 2.25 -8.60
C TYR A 41 -13.31 3.40 -9.03
N ARG A 42 -13.76 4.28 -9.92
CA ARG A 42 -13.01 5.46 -10.34
C ARG A 42 -12.70 6.40 -9.19
N ARG A 43 -13.67 6.67 -8.30
CA ARG A 43 -13.44 7.43 -7.07
C ARG A 43 -12.48 6.73 -6.11
N LEU A 44 -12.56 5.41 -6.00
CA LEU A 44 -11.65 4.61 -5.17
C LEU A 44 -10.21 4.73 -5.69
N MET A 45 -9.98 4.57 -7.00
CA MET A 45 -8.65 4.74 -7.60
C MET A 45 -8.13 6.18 -7.45
N ALA A 46 -9.02 7.18 -7.53
CA ALA A 46 -8.65 8.58 -7.28
C ALA A 46 -8.23 8.81 -5.82
N ALA A 47 -8.93 8.18 -4.87
CA ALA A 47 -8.55 8.22 -3.46
C ALA A 47 -7.22 7.49 -3.21
N TYR A 48 -6.97 6.35 -3.88
CA TYR A 48 -5.67 5.67 -3.82
C TYR A 48 -4.55 6.57 -4.35
N TYR A 49 -4.75 7.21 -5.51
CA TYR A 49 -3.82 8.21 -6.05
C TYR A 49 -3.54 9.33 -5.04
N GLY A 50 -4.58 9.90 -4.43
CA GLY A 50 -4.48 10.96 -3.44
C GLY A 50 -3.69 10.57 -2.18
N PHE A 51 -3.63 9.28 -1.82
CA PHE A 51 -2.81 8.79 -0.72
C PHE A 51 -1.38 8.47 -1.15
N TYR A 52 -1.22 7.77 -2.27
CA TYR A 52 0.09 7.32 -2.77
C TYR A 52 0.96 8.48 -3.22
N GLN A 53 0.39 9.52 -3.83
CA GLN A 53 1.15 10.67 -4.35
C GLN A 53 2.05 11.32 -3.27
N PRO A 54 1.51 11.82 -2.15
CA PRO A 54 2.35 12.48 -1.15
C PRO A 54 3.20 11.46 -0.35
N LEU A 55 2.75 10.21 -0.23
CA LEU A 55 3.47 9.16 0.49
C LEU A 55 4.74 8.70 -0.24
N GLU A 56 4.63 8.38 -1.53
CA GLU A 56 5.79 8.00 -2.35
C GLU A 56 6.77 9.16 -2.52
N GLN A 57 6.26 10.40 -2.60
CA GLN A 57 7.11 11.60 -2.60
C GLN A 57 7.93 11.71 -1.30
N ARG A 58 7.32 11.48 -0.13
CA ARG A 58 8.05 11.49 1.15
C ARG A 58 9.11 10.39 1.22
N LEU A 59 8.78 9.17 0.79
CA LEU A 59 9.74 8.06 0.73
C LEU A 59 10.93 8.38 -0.18
N HIS A 60 10.70 9.11 -1.28
CA HIS A 60 11.75 9.52 -2.21
C HIS A 60 12.63 10.65 -1.68
N VAL A 61 12.03 11.77 -1.24
CA VAL A 61 12.75 13.00 -0.83
C VAL A 61 13.70 12.76 0.33
N LEU A 62 13.30 11.92 1.29
CA LEU A 62 14.10 11.70 2.50
C LEU A 62 15.32 10.81 2.26
N ALA A 63 15.50 10.28 1.04
CA ALA A 63 16.54 9.31 0.69
C ALA A 63 16.64 8.15 1.70
N LEU A 64 15.51 7.82 2.34
CA LEU A 64 15.40 6.74 3.32
C LEU A 64 15.34 5.38 2.66
N THR A 65 15.49 5.33 1.33
CA THR A 65 15.64 4.12 0.54
C THR A 65 16.63 3.19 1.25
N PRO A 66 16.15 2.07 1.79
CA PRO A 66 17.00 1.14 2.50
C PRO A 66 18.08 0.58 1.55
N ILE A 67 19.35 0.56 1.98
CA ILE A 67 20.47 0.11 1.14
C ILE A 67 20.20 -1.32 0.65
N GLY A 68 20.24 -1.54 -0.67
CA GLY A 68 19.96 -2.84 -1.30
C GLY A 68 18.50 -3.05 -1.70
N LEU A 69 17.63 -2.07 -1.45
CA LEU A 69 16.26 -2.04 -1.95
C LEU A 69 16.15 -1.01 -3.07
N ASP A 70 15.88 -1.45 -4.30
CA ASP A 70 15.62 -0.52 -5.39
C ASP A 70 14.21 0.06 -5.27
N GLN A 71 14.11 1.27 -4.74
CA GLN A 71 12.86 2.00 -4.58
C GLN A 71 12.25 2.41 -5.93
N SER A 72 13.06 2.62 -6.97
CA SER A 72 12.56 3.05 -8.29
C SER A 72 11.64 2.01 -8.91
N LEU A 73 11.93 0.73 -8.65
CA LEU A 73 11.12 -0.40 -9.08
C LEU A 73 9.86 -0.62 -8.23
N ARG A 74 9.65 0.22 -7.22
CA ARG A 74 8.57 0.10 -6.23
C ARG A 74 7.68 1.35 -6.19
N ILE A 75 7.78 2.23 -7.18
CA ILE A 75 6.88 3.39 -7.34
C ILE A 75 5.62 2.91 -8.09
N LYS A 76 4.43 3.17 -7.53
CA LYS A 76 3.13 2.78 -8.11
C LYS A 76 2.38 3.99 -8.68
N LEU A 77 2.76 5.21 -8.29
CA LEU A 77 2.07 6.43 -8.72
C LEU A 77 1.90 6.56 -10.24
N PRO A 78 2.90 6.26 -11.10
CA PRO A 78 2.71 6.30 -12.55
C PRO A 78 1.61 5.36 -13.05
N VAL A 79 1.48 4.17 -12.44
CA VAL A 79 0.46 3.18 -12.80
C VAL A 79 -0.94 3.68 -12.40
N LEU A 80 -1.08 4.26 -11.19
CA LEU A 80 -2.34 4.88 -10.77
C LEU A 80 -2.76 6.03 -11.69
N ARG A 81 -1.81 6.87 -12.12
CA ARG A 81 -2.09 7.97 -13.05
C ARG A 81 -2.56 7.46 -14.41
N ALA A 82 -1.92 6.40 -14.92
CA ALA A 82 -2.32 5.76 -16.16
C ALA A 82 -3.72 5.14 -16.05
N ASP A 83 -4.01 4.46 -14.94
CA ASP A 83 -5.34 3.90 -14.69
C ASP A 83 -6.42 4.97 -14.63
N LEU A 84 -6.19 6.08 -13.92
CA LEU A 84 -7.14 7.21 -13.87
C LEU A 84 -7.39 7.82 -15.25
N THR A 85 -6.36 7.86 -16.11
CA THR A 85 -6.50 8.31 -17.50
C THR A 85 -7.37 7.32 -18.30
N ALA A 86 -7.12 6.02 -18.17
CA ALA A 86 -7.92 4.97 -18.81
C ALA A 86 -9.38 4.96 -18.31
N LEU A 87 -9.62 5.37 -17.06
CA LEU A 87 -10.94 5.56 -16.46
C LEU A 87 -11.61 6.90 -16.86
N GLY A 88 -11.01 7.66 -17.78
CA GLY A 88 -11.60 8.85 -18.39
C GLY A 88 -11.34 10.17 -17.66
N LEU A 89 -10.36 10.24 -16.74
CA LEU A 89 -9.94 11.52 -16.19
C LEU A 89 -8.89 12.19 -17.08
N GLU A 90 -9.12 13.47 -17.36
CA GLU A 90 -8.12 14.33 -18.00
C GLU A 90 -6.95 14.62 -17.06
N ALA A 91 -5.77 14.88 -17.63
CA ALA A 91 -4.55 15.14 -16.85
C ALA A 91 -4.73 16.28 -15.82
N ALA A 92 -5.37 17.38 -16.24
CA ALA A 92 -5.65 18.51 -15.34
C ALA A 92 -6.60 18.14 -14.19
N ALA A 93 -7.53 17.21 -14.42
CA ALA A 93 -8.42 16.72 -13.37
C ALA A 93 -7.67 15.83 -12.38
N ILE A 94 -6.74 15.00 -12.85
CA ILE A 94 -5.87 14.17 -12.01
C ILE A 94 -4.97 15.05 -11.14
N ASP A 95 -4.37 16.09 -11.72
CA ASP A 95 -3.46 17.00 -11.01
C ASP A 95 -4.20 17.85 -9.94
N ALA A 96 -5.52 18.03 -10.09
CA ALA A 96 -6.38 18.71 -9.14
C ALA A 96 -7.02 17.79 -8.08
N LEU A 97 -6.76 16.48 -8.11
CA LEU A 97 -7.30 15.55 -7.11
C LEU A 97 -6.82 15.91 -5.70
N PRO A 98 -7.70 15.78 -4.68
CA PRO A 98 -7.29 16.02 -3.31
C PRO A 98 -6.25 14.98 -2.88
N THR A 99 -5.22 15.43 -2.16
CA THR A 99 -4.15 14.58 -1.64
C THR A 99 -4.18 14.52 -0.11
N CYS A 100 -3.83 13.35 0.43
CA CYS A 100 -3.83 13.11 1.85
C CYS A 100 -2.73 13.93 2.55
N GLN A 101 -3.13 14.81 3.47
CA GLN A 101 -2.18 15.61 4.25
C GLN A 101 -1.73 14.90 5.54
N ALA A 102 -2.62 14.07 6.11
CA ALA A 102 -2.37 13.29 7.31
C ALA A 102 -1.77 11.93 6.93
N LEU A 103 -0.46 11.91 6.68
CA LEU A 103 0.32 10.71 6.39
C LEU A 103 1.05 10.19 7.64
N PRO A 104 1.45 8.90 7.66
CA PRO A 104 2.32 8.39 8.71
C PRO A 104 3.62 9.19 8.79
N LEU A 105 4.19 9.30 9.98
CA LEU A 105 5.51 9.88 10.19
C LEU A 105 6.58 8.95 9.58
N ILE A 106 7.39 9.49 8.68
CA ILE A 106 8.50 8.80 8.02
C ILE A 106 9.75 9.63 8.28
N ASP A 107 10.38 9.44 9.43
CA ASP A 107 11.55 10.20 9.89
C ASP A 107 12.81 9.34 10.05
N SER A 108 12.69 8.03 9.80
CA SER A 108 13.77 7.06 9.91
C SER A 108 13.69 5.99 8.82
N ARG A 109 14.81 5.29 8.57
CA ARG A 109 14.82 4.13 7.67
C ARG A 109 13.92 3.00 8.18
N ALA A 110 13.79 2.85 9.49
CA ALA A 110 12.89 1.87 10.10
C ALA A 110 11.42 2.23 9.81
N ALA A 111 11.04 3.49 9.98
CA ALA A 111 9.70 3.95 9.60
C ALA A 111 9.41 3.73 8.11
N ALA A 112 10.37 4.04 7.24
CA ALA A 112 10.24 3.79 5.79
C ALA A 112 10.01 2.30 5.48
N LEU A 113 10.71 1.38 6.14
CA LEU A 113 10.49 -0.06 5.99
C LEU A 113 9.07 -0.49 6.38
N GLY A 114 8.54 0.06 7.47
CA GLY A 114 7.16 -0.20 7.90
C GLY A 114 6.13 0.25 6.88
N VAL A 115 6.29 1.45 6.32
CA VAL A 115 5.43 1.95 5.24
C VAL A 115 5.55 1.06 3.99
N SER A 116 6.79 0.77 3.56
CA SER A 116 7.03 -0.09 2.38
C SER A 116 6.41 -1.48 2.54
N TYR A 117 6.44 -2.06 3.75
CA TYR A 117 5.79 -3.35 4.01
C TYR A 117 4.29 -3.32 3.70
N VAL A 118 3.59 -2.24 4.09
CA VAL A 118 2.16 -2.10 3.79
C VAL A 118 1.91 -1.96 2.29
N LEU A 119 2.69 -1.13 1.58
CA LEU A 119 2.51 -0.91 0.14
C LEU A 119 2.83 -2.16 -0.70
N GLU A 120 3.90 -2.88 -0.35
CA GLU A 120 4.25 -4.12 -1.05
C GLU A 120 3.28 -5.26 -0.71
N GLY A 121 2.78 -5.32 0.53
CA GLY A 121 1.72 -6.24 0.92
C GLY A 121 0.40 -5.95 0.20
N ALA A 122 0.01 -4.68 0.06
CA ALA A 122 -1.17 -4.28 -0.71
C ALA A 122 -1.05 -4.65 -2.19
N THR A 123 0.16 -4.57 -2.76
CA THR A 123 0.42 -5.00 -4.14
C THR A 123 0.19 -6.52 -4.32
N LEU A 124 0.55 -7.33 -3.32
CA LEU A 124 0.23 -8.77 -3.31
C LEU A 124 -1.29 -9.00 -3.22
N GLY A 125 -1.98 -8.30 -2.32
CA GLY A 125 -3.43 -8.41 -2.14
C GLY A 125 -4.22 -8.01 -3.39
N GLY A 126 -3.71 -7.03 -4.16
CA GLY A 126 -4.29 -6.58 -5.43
C GLY A 126 -4.54 -7.71 -6.45
N GLN A 127 -3.74 -8.78 -6.42
CA GLN A 127 -3.92 -9.95 -7.29
C GLN A 127 -5.28 -10.64 -7.09
N ILE A 128 -5.76 -10.67 -5.85
CA ILE A 128 -7.07 -11.24 -5.49
C ILE A 128 -8.18 -10.30 -5.99
N LEU A 129 -8.00 -9.00 -5.76
CA LEU A 129 -8.99 -7.96 -6.10
C LEU A 129 -9.18 -7.80 -7.61
N ARG A 130 -8.10 -7.97 -8.39
CA ARG A 130 -8.13 -7.86 -9.86
C ARG A 130 -9.22 -8.74 -10.48
N ARG A 131 -9.29 -10.01 -10.09
CA ARG A 131 -10.29 -10.94 -10.63
C ARG A 131 -11.70 -10.42 -10.44
N ARG A 132 -11.98 -9.87 -9.25
CA ARG A 132 -13.29 -9.33 -8.92
C ARG A 132 -13.64 -8.08 -9.72
N VAL A 133 -12.66 -7.20 -9.95
CA VAL A 133 -12.82 -6.01 -10.80
C VAL A 133 -13.08 -6.39 -12.26
N VAL A 134 -12.38 -7.37 -12.80
CA VAL A 134 -12.66 -7.92 -14.15
C VAL A 134 -14.08 -8.47 -14.23
N GLU A 135 -14.47 -9.32 -13.27
CA GLU A 135 -15.79 -9.98 -13.26
C GLU A 135 -16.95 -8.98 -13.12
N LYS A 136 -16.79 -7.94 -12.31
CA LYS A 136 -17.87 -6.97 -12.01
C LYS A 136 -17.94 -5.79 -12.97
N LEU A 137 -16.78 -5.29 -13.42
CA LEU A 137 -16.68 -4.04 -14.17
C LEU A 137 -16.13 -4.23 -15.59
N GLY A 138 -15.62 -5.41 -15.93
CA GLY A 138 -14.96 -5.65 -17.22
C GLY A 138 -13.61 -4.92 -17.37
N LEU A 139 -13.02 -4.48 -16.25
CA LEU A 139 -11.77 -3.72 -16.24
C LEU A 139 -10.57 -4.61 -15.97
N ASP A 140 -9.50 -4.40 -16.73
CA ASP A 140 -8.22 -5.10 -16.58
C ASP A 140 -7.03 -4.14 -16.62
N ALA A 141 -5.82 -4.68 -16.69
CA ALA A 141 -4.59 -3.88 -16.68
C ALA A 141 -4.43 -2.93 -17.89
N SER A 142 -5.23 -3.09 -18.95
CA SER A 142 -5.25 -2.21 -20.11
C SER A 142 -6.36 -1.15 -20.07
N SER A 143 -7.33 -1.30 -19.16
CA SER A 143 -8.54 -0.48 -19.12
C SER A 143 -8.80 0.19 -17.76
N GLY A 144 -7.77 0.35 -16.93
CA GLY A 144 -7.86 1.13 -15.68
C GLY A 144 -7.75 0.32 -14.39
N ALA A 145 -7.28 -0.93 -14.45
CA ALA A 145 -7.00 -1.77 -13.29
C ALA A 145 -5.55 -2.29 -13.24
N ALA A 146 -4.59 -1.59 -13.86
CA ALA A 146 -3.18 -1.96 -13.85
C ALA A 146 -2.55 -1.89 -12.45
N PHE A 147 -3.04 -1.02 -11.59
CA PHE A 147 -2.60 -0.86 -10.21
C PHE A 147 -2.87 -2.12 -9.35
N LEU A 148 -3.89 -2.91 -9.70
CA LEU A 148 -4.12 -4.20 -9.04
C LEU A 148 -3.15 -5.28 -9.53
N ASN A 149 -2.29 -4.96 -10.49
CA ASN A 149 -1.35 -5.87 -11.15
C ASN A 149 0.02 -5.23 -11.44
N VAL A 150 0.47 -4.28 -10.61
CA VAL A 150 1.67 -3.44 -10.88
C VAL A 150 2.89 -4.24 -11.33
N TYR A 151 3.13 -5.40 -10.73
CA TYR A 151 4.30 -6.24 -11.04
C TYR A 151 3.99 -7.45 -11.93
N GLY A 152 2.73 -7.65 -12.33
CA GLY A 152 2.31 -8.83 -13.07
C GLY A 152 2.74 -10.14 -12.38
N GLU A 153 3.30 -11.06 -13.17
CA GLU A 153 3.79 -12.36 -12.72
C GLU A 153 4.92 -12.26 -11.67
N LEU A 154 5.61 -11.12 -11.59
CA LEU A 154 6.69 -10.90 -10.62
C LEU A 154 6.18 -10.55 -9.21
N THR A 155 4.87 -10.35 -9.02
CA THR A 155 4.30 -9.88 -7.74
C THR A 155 4.72 -10.78 -6.56
N GLY A 156 4.53 -12.09 -6.67
CA GLY A 156 4.88 -13.03 -5.60
C GLY A 156 6.38 -13.08 -5.32
N ARG A 157 7.21 -13.05 -6.37
CA ARG A 157 8.67 -13.01 -6.25
C ARG A 157 9.14 -11.73 -5.55
N ARG A 158 8.66 -10.56 -5.98
CA ARG A 158 9.02 -9.26 -5.39
C ARG A 158 8.61 -9.13 -3.93
N TRP A 159 7.48 -9.72 -3.57
CA TRP A 159 7.07 -9.83 -2.17
C TRP A 159 8.02 -10.69 -1.36
N LYS A 160 8.38 -11.88 -1.86
CA LYS A 160 9.34 -12.76 -1.20
C LYS A 160 10.72 -12.09 -1.04
N ASP A 161 11.21 -11.44 -2.10
CA ASP A 161 12.48 -10.72 -2.09
C ASP A 161 12.45 -9.57 -1.08
N PHE A 162 11.31 -8.87 -0.94
CA PHE A 162 11.13 -7.83 0.08
C PHE A 162 11.10 -8.40 1.51
N LEU A 163 10.43 -9.53 1.73
CA LEU A 163 10.43 -10.19 3.04
C LEU A 163 11.83 -10.68 3.42
N GLN A 164 12.56 -11.30 2.49
CA GLN A 164 13.94 -11.71 2.72
C GLN A 164 14.81 -10.49 3.09
N TYR A 165 14.64 -9.39 2.36
CA TYR A 165 15.34 -8.15 2.64
C TYR A 165 15.09 -7.63 4.07
N LEU A 166 13.87 -7.77 4.60
CA LEU A 166 13.53 -7.42 5.98
C LEU A 166 14.16 -8.39 7.00
N ASP A 167 14.13 -9.69 6.72
CA ASP A 167 14.66 -10.74 7.60
C ASP A 167 16.18 -10.65 7.76
N ASP A 168 16.88 -10.22 6.70
CA ASP A 168 18.33 -9.99 6.72
C ASP A 168 18.74 -8.80 7.60
N ARG A 169 17.78 -8.03 8.14
CA ARG A 169 18.07 -6.89 9.02
C ARG A 169 18.03 -7.32 10.47
N ASN A 170 19.22 -7.33 11.08
CA ASN A 170 19.39 -7.45 12.52
C ASN A 170 19.02 -6.13 13.22
N LEU A 171 17.73 -5.79 13.22
CA LEU A 171 17.19 -4.60 13.87
C LEU A 171 17.07 -4.82 15.39
N GLY A 172 17.46 -3.81 16.17
CA GLY A 172 17.22 -3.81 17.62
C GLY A 172 15.74 -3.56 17.95
N GLU A 173 15.34 -3.81 19.20
CA GLU A 173 13.95 -3.70 19.67
C GLU A 173 13.32 -2.33 19.36
N ALA A 174 14.06 -1.23 19.57
CA ALA A 174 13.59 0.12 19.26
C ALA A 174 13.28 0.31 17.76
N GLN A 175 14.11 -0.26 16.88
CA GLN A 175 13.88 -0.18 15.43
C GLN A 175 12.73 -1.07 15.00
N VAL A 176 12.58 -2.27 15.58
CA VAL A 176 11.41 -3.14 15.35
C VAL A 176 10.13 -2.40 15.73
N PHE A 177 10.12 -1.73 16.88
CA PHE A 177 8.99 -0.90 17.32
C PHE A 177 8.70 0.26 16.34
N GLU A 178 9.71 0.94 15.81
CA GLU A 178 9.51 1.98 14.79
C GLU A 178 8.91 1.43 13.50
N VAL A 179 9.39 0.27 13.02
CA VAL A 179 8.88 -0.40 11.81
C VAL A 179 7.40 -0.75 11.99
N THR A 180 7.04 -1.42 13.09
CA THR A 180 5.65 -1.84 13.34
C THR A 180 4.73 -0.64 13.57
N ARG A 181 5.19 0.38 14.31
CA ARG A 181 4.46 1.64 14.52
C ARG A 181 4.14 2.32 13.19
N ALA A 182 5.11 2.43 12.29
CA ALA A 182 4.91 3.07 10.99
C ALA A 182 3.96 2.24 10.09
N ALA A 183 4.05 0.91 10.11
CA ALA A 183 3.13 0.04 9.39
C ALA A 183 1.68 0.20 9.87
N LYS A 184 1.45 0.17 11.19
CA LYS A 184 0.13 0.41 11.80
C LYS A 184 -0.42 1.80 11.43
N ALA A 185 0.42 2.83 11.58
CA ALA A 185 0.05 4.19 11.21
C ALA A 185 -0.34 4.28 9.72
N THR A 186 0.37 3.59 8.83
CA THR A 186 0.03 3.58 7.39
C THR A 186 -1.37 3.03 7.14
N PHE A 187 -1.75 1.91 7.79
CA PHE A 187 -3.12 1.39 7.71
C PHE A 187 -4.15 2.40 8.23
N SER A 188 -3.94 2.93 9.44
CA SER A 188 -4.87 3.87 10.05
C SER A 188 -5.03 5.14 9.20
N HIS A 189 -3.93 5.74 8.74
CA HIS A 189 -3.99 6.95 7.90
C HIS A 189 -4.66 6.67 6.55
N PHE A 190 -4.41 5.50 5.95
CA PHE A 190 -5.05 5.13 4.70
C PHE A 190 -6.56 4.91 4.86
N GLU A 191 -6.98 4.20 5.91
CA GLU A 191 -8.38 3.99 6.22
C GLU A 191 -9.13 5.31 6.46
N HIS A 192 -8.61 6.19 7.33
CA HIS A 192 -9.22 7.50 7.59
C HIS A 192 -9.29 8.35 6.31
N TRP A 193 -8.27 8.27 5.46
CA TRP A 193 -8.29 8.96 4.17
C TRP A 193 -9.40 8.43 3.27
N LEU A 194 -9.48 7.12 3.04
CA LEU A 194 -10.52 6.52 2.19
C LEU A 194 -11.93 6.79 2.74
N ASP A 195 -12.10 6.78 4.06
CA ASP A 195 -13.35 7.15 4.72
C ASP A 195 -13.73 8.61 4.42
N SER A 196 -12.78 9.55 4.55
CA SER A 196 -13.00 10.97 4.23
C SER A 196 -13.36 11.22 2.76
N GLN A 197 -12.90 10.34 1.85
CA GLN A 197 -13.24 10.38 0.43
C GLN A 197 -14.58 9.68 0.11
N LYS A 198 -15.25 9.09 1.11
CA LYS A 198 -16.53 8.38 0.97
C LYS A 198 -16.47 7.26 -0.08
N VAL A 199 -15.38 6.48 -0.03
CA VAL A 199 -15.16 5.31 -0.91
C VAL A 199 -15.10 3.99 -0.15
N LEU A 200 -15.30 4.02 1.17
CA LEU A 200 -15.52 2.85 2.02
C LEU A 200 -17.02 2.59 2.20
N LEU A 201 -17.36 1.34 2.54
CA LEU A 201 -18.71 0.89 2.93
C LEU A 201 -19.07 1.34 4.35
#